data_AF-A0A6S7GPZ6-F1
#
_entry.id   AF-A0A6S7GPZ6-F1
#
_cell.length_a   1.000
_cell.length_b   1.000
_cell.length_c   1.000
_cell.angle_alpha   90.00
_cell.angle_beta   90.00
_cell.angle_gamma   90.00
#
_symmetry.space_group_name_H-M   'P 1'
#
loop_
_entity.id
_entity.type
_entity.pdbx_description
1 polymer ?
#
loop_
_entity_poly.entity_id
_entity_poly.type
_entity_poly.pdbx_seq_one_letter_code
_entity_poly.pdbx_strand_id
1 'polypeptide(L)'
;MIANGNLKWQKNFEELRLAVDRLQLQYSKGWTSPGGYCKLFENGEVSIRWYSNSKSLTVKGEKADEIKEKLLNFDRKLSGEVKVYSESPKVANILESTDRNLHLRSRICSVNNEMTRTNGQSYSTNTNDANYNKSPEFYEINSKLENYSQNVTRKLDALAEEISTIKENKENAAYGILILEETVDDLKKEKYELNRENDDLKEKNKNLFQSLSEVKAKVIELQRESVSLAEKKKIEDLESENKKFSALVTTKKKQTNLHQIWINQRLDNIKTQYETQLQYLRMKKPLLM
;
A
#
# COMPACT_ATOMS: atom_id res chain seq x y z
N MET A 1 14.53 35.77 -0.10
CA MET A 1 13.32 36.03 0.72
C MET A 1 12.44 34.80 0.64
N ILE A 2 12.34 34.03 1.72
CA ILE A 2 11.63 32.74 1.75
C ILE A 2 10.13 33.02 1.85
N ALA A 3 9.41 32.89 0.74
CA ALA A 3 7.95 32.99 0.71
C ALA A 3 7.33 31.73 1.33
N ASN A 4 7.07 31.80 2.63
CA ASN A 4 6.26 30.84 3.41
C ASN A 4 4.77 30.89 2.99
N GLY A 5 4.49 30.57 1.72
CA GLY A 5 3.13 30.55 1.18
C GLY A 5 2.43 29.21 1.46
N ASN A 6 1.26 29.27 2.09
CA ASN A 6 0.34 28.15 2.20
C ASN A 6 -0.42 27.97 0.88
N LEU A 7 -0.39 26.77 0.31
CA LEU A 7 -1.18 26.36 -0.84
C LEU A 7 -2.54 25.83 -0.36
N LYS A 8 -3.66 26.29 -0.92
CA LYS A 8 -4.96 25.66 -0.67
C LYS A 8 -5.12 24.48 -1.62
N TRP A 9 -5.36 23.28 -1.07
CA TRP A 9 -5.58 22.06 -1.84
C TRP A 9 -7.03 21.62 -1.64
N GLN A 10 -7.87 21.80 -2.65
CA GLN A 10 -9.31 21.62 -2.50
C GLN A 10 -9.75 20.14 -2.40
N LYS A 11 -8.85 19.24 -2.80
CA LYS A 11 -9.03 17.80 -2.93
C LYS A 11 -8.72 17.04 -1.64
N ASN A 12 -9.09 15.76 -1.59
CA ASN A 12 -8.91 14.95 -0.38
C ASN A 12 -7.45 14.48 -0.22
N PHE A 13 -7.15 13.87 0.93
CA PHE A 13 -5.79 13.41 1.28
C PHE A 13 -5.25 12.35 0.32
N GLU A 14 -6.09 11.40 -0.11
CA GLU A 14 -5.65 10.33 -1.01
C GLU A 14 -5.31 10.87 -2.41
N GLU A 15 -6.03 11.89 -2.88
CA GLU A 15 -5.72 12.57 -4.13
C GLU A 15 -4.39 13.34 -4.06
N LEU A 16 -4.08 13.96 -2.90
CA LEU A 16 -2.79 14.59 -2.66
C LEU A 16 -1.65 13.56 -2.64
N ARG A 17 -1.86 12.43 -1.96
CA ARG A 17 -0.88 11.34 -1.88
C ARG A 17 -0.58 10.80 -3.28
N LEU A 18 -1.62 10.50 -4.07
CA LEU A 18 -1.48 10.05 -5.45
C LEU A 18 -0.76 11.09 -6.32
N ALA A 19 -1.01 12.39 -6.12
CA ALA A 19 -0.31 13.45 -6.84
C ALA A 19 1.20 13.44 -6.55
N VAL A 20 1.58 13.34 -5.28
CA VAL A 20 3.00 13.33 -4.87
C VAL A 20 3.70 12.06 -5.33
N ASP A 21 3.06 10.90 -5.22
CA ASP A 21 3.59 9.62 -5.70
C ASP A 21 3.79 9.64 -7.23
N ARG A 22 2.83 10.21 -7.99
CA ARG A 22 2.91 10.31 -9.46
C ARG A 22 3.92 11.33 -9.96
N LEU A 23 4.16 12.40 -9.21
CA LEU A 23 5.18 13.39 -9.56
C LEU A 23 6.60 12.85 -9.38
N GLN A 24 6.77 11.56 -9.00
CA GLN A 24 8.06 10.90 -8.75
C GLN A 24 8.99 11.75 -7.89
N LEU A 25 8.40 12.56 -7.02
CA LEU A 25 9.10 13.20 -5.95
C LEU A 25 9.57 12.03 -5.08
N GLN A 26 10.84 11.63 -5.22
CA GLN A 26 11.47 10.40 -4.66
C GLN A 26 11.52 10.41 -3.12
N TYR A 27 10.37 10.64 -2.50
CA TYR A 27 10.18 11.06 -1.13
C TYR A 27 9.31 10.02 -0.38
N SER A 28 9.31 8.78 -0.88
CA SER A 28 8.30 7.73 -0.66
C SER A 28 8.42 6.97 0.66
N LYS A 29 8.95 7.57 1.74
CA LYS A 29 8.99 6.93 3.06
C LYS A 29 8.48 7.88 4.13
N GLY A 30 7.35 7.52 4.76
CA GLY A 30 6.88 8.17 6.00
C GLY A 30 5.50 8.83 6.00
N TRP A 31 4.61 8.53 5.06
CA TRP A 31 3.24 9.06 5.10
C TRP A 31 2.49 8.54 6.33
N THR A 32 2.10 9.44 7.22
CA THR A 32 1.27 9.12 8.40
C THR A 32 -0.14 9.67 8.22
N SER A 33 -1.14 8.80 8.42
CA SER A 33 -2.58 9.07 8.33
C SER A 33 -3.04 10.10 9.37
N PRO A 34 -4.09 10.92 9.10
CA PRO A 34 -4.40 12.09 9.90
C PRO A 34 -5.02 11.79 11.26
N GLY A 35 -4.19 11.90 12.31
CA GLY A 35 -4.57 12.28 13.66
C GLY A 35 -4.00 13.66 14.00
N GLY A 36 -4.79 14.73 13.79
CA GLY A 36 -4.52 16.07 14.32
C GLY A 36 -3.52 16.96 13.57
N TYR A 37 -2.33 16.47 13.22
CA TYR A 37 -1.31 17.25 12.51
C TYR A 37 -0.40 16.33 11.69
N CYS A 38 -0.46 16.40 10.35
CA CYS A 38 0.36 15.54 9.48
C CYS A 38 1.59 16.27 8.97
N LYS A 39 2.76 15.93 9.53
CA LYS A 39 4.05 16.12 8.86
C LYS A 39 4.13 15.08 7.75
N LEU A 40 3.93 15.51 6.50
CA LEU A 40 3.76 14.59 5.36
C LEU A 40 5.09 14.08 4.85
N PHE A 41 6.11 14.94 4.87
CA PHE A 41 7.44 14.62 4.41
C PHE A 41 8.41 15.64 5.00
N GLU A 42 9.59 15.19 5.41
CA GLU A 42 10.74 16.05 5.68
C GLU A 42 11.98 15.29 5.24
N ASN A 43 12.63 15.81 4.21
CA ASN A 43 14.03 15.54 3.94
C ASN A 43 14.75 16.88 4.09
N GLY A 44 16.05 16.90 4.40
CA GLY A 44 16.79 18.12 4.78
C GLY A 44 16.62 19.32 3.82
N GLU A 45 16.13 19.10 2.60
CA GLU A 45 15.84 20.11 1.58
C GLU A 45 14.37 20.60 1.53
N VAL A 46 13.37 19.80 1.93
CA VAL A 46 11.93 20.13 1.81
C VAL A 46 11.08 19.47 2.90
N SER A 47 10.15 20.25 3.48
CA SER A 47 9.05 19.75 4.31
C SER A 47 7.68 20.07 3.73
N ILE A 48 6.79 19.06 3.71
CA ILE A 48 5.40 19.18 3.27
C ILE A 48 4.50 18.87 4.48
N ARG A 49 3.48 19.70 4.70
CA ARG A 49 2.54 19.54 5.81
C ARG A 49 1.12 19.80 5.35
N TRP A 50 0.20 18.88 5.60
CA TRP A 50 -1.21 19.03 5.23
C TRP A 50 -2.08 19.13 6.47
N TYR A 51 -3.03 20.05 6.38
CA TYR A 51 -3.98 20.34 7.43
C TYR A 51 -5.37 19.98 6.91
N SER A 52 -5.92 18.87 7.42
CA SER A 52 -7.24 18.36 7.05
C SER A 52 -8.35 19.39 7.32
N ASN A 53 -8.29 20.04 8.49
CA ASN A 53 -9.32 21.00 8.93
C ASN A 53 -9.43 22.24 8.03
N SER A 54 -8.31 22.70 7.47
CA SER A 54 -8.26 23.90 6.61
C SER A 54 -8.06 23.57 5.13
N LYS A 55 -7.99 22.28 4.76
CA LYS A 55 -7.64 21.79 3.42
C LYS A 55 -6.45 22.55 2.82
N SER A 56 -5.43 22.78 3.65
CA SER A 56 -4.27 23.60 3.28
C SER A 56 -3.00 22.79 3.36
N LEU A 57 -2.11 23.04 2.41
CA LEU A 57 -0.79 22.44 2.29
C LEU A 57 0.27 23.52 2.51
N THR A 58 1.17 23.28 3.45
CA THR A 58 2.36 24.11 3.64
C THR A 58 3.56 23.34 3.08
N VAL A 59 4.27 23.94 2.13
CA VAL A 59 5.53 23.43 1.59
C VAL A 59 6.63 24.41 1.99
N LYS A 60 7.66 23.93 2.70
CA LYS A 60 8.83 24.72 3.11
C LYS A 60 10.10 24.03 2.64
N GLY A 61 11.18 24.79 2.47
CA GLY A 61 12.48 24.28 2.03
C GLY A 61 12.96 24.91 0.72
N GLU A 62 14.15 24.52 0.29
CA GLU A 62 14.86 25.15 -0.83
C GLU A 62 14.17 24.90 -2.18
N LYS A 63 13.53 23.74 -2.34
CA LYS A 63 12.75 23.38 -3.54
C LYS A 63 11.24 23.60 -3.38
N ALA A 64 10.82 24.41 -2.40
CA ALA A 64 9.40 24.57 -2.08
C ALA A 64 8.57 25.13 -3.24
N ASP A 65 9.11 26.09 -4.00
CA ASP A 65 8.36 26.77 -5.06
C ASP A 65 8.21 25.88 -6.30
N GLU A 66 9.23 25.10 -6.66
CA GLU A 66 9.16 24.10 -7.73
C GLU A 66 8.09 23.03 -7.43
N ILE A 67 8.03 22.56 -6.18
CA ILE A 67 7.06 21.55 -5.76
C ILE A 67 5.63 22.12 -5.74
N LYS A 68 5.46 23.36 -5.27
CA LYS A 68 4.15 24.05 -5.33
C LYS A 68 3.65 24.16 -6.77
N GLU A 69 4.52 24.53 -7.71
CA GLU A 69 4.16 24.69 -9.12
C GLU A 69 3.77 23.33 -9.74
N LYS A 70 4.54 22.28 -9.48
CA LYS A 70 4.23 20.91 -9.94
C LYS A 70 2.90 20.40 -9.40
N LEU A 71 2.61 20.65 -8.12
CA LEU A 71 1.34 20.28 -7.50
C LEU A 71 0.16 21.08 -8.07
N LEU A 72 0.32 22.38 -8.25
CA LEU A 72 -0.70 23.23 -8.90
C LEU A 72 -0.99 22.77 -10.34
N ASN A 73 0.04 22.46 -11.11
CA ASN A 73 -0.13 21.96 -12.48
C ASN A 73 -0.80 20.58 -12.51
N PHE A 74 -0.54 19.73 -11.53
CA PHE A 74 -1.23 18.45 -11.39
C PHE A 74 -2.71 18.62 -11.03
N ASP A 75 -3.02 19.53 -10.10
CA ASP A 75 -4.40 19.82 -9.71
C ASP A 75 -5.22 20.37 -10.88
N ARG A 76 -4.63 21.31 -11.66
CA ARG A 76 -5.22 21.85 -12.90
C ARG A 76 -5.45 20.79 -13.97
N LYS A 77 -4.50 19.86 -14.17
CA LYS A 77 -4.65 18.73 -15.10
C LYS A 77 -5.78 17.80 -14.69
N LEU A 78 -6.00 17.60 -13.39
CA LEU A 78 -7.11 16.80 -12.88
C LEU A 78 -8.46 17.53 -12.87
N SER A 79 -8.47 18.86 -12.78
CA SER A 79 -9.70 19.67 -12.83
C SER A 79 -10.18 20.00 -14.24
N GLY A 80 -9.50 19.49 -15.28
CA GLY A 80 -9.91 19.67 -16.68
C GLY A 80 -9.52 21.01 -17.31
N GLU A 81 -8.77 21.87 -16.62
CA GLU A 81 -8.20 23.09 -17.21
C GLU A 81 -6.83 22.78 -17.83
N VAL A 82 -6.88 22.23 -19.04
CA VAL A 82 -5.67 22.02 -19.85
C VAL A 82 -5.48 23.23 -20.77
N LYS A 83 -4.44 24.03 -20.51
CA LYS A 83 -3.65 24.61 -21.61
C LYS A 83 -2.33 23.87 -21.67
N VAL A 84 -2.20 23.12 -22.77
CA VAL A 84 -1.03 22.34 -23.16
C VAL A 84 0.14 23.29 -23.39
N TYR A 85 1.24 23.07 -22.66
CA TYR A 85 2.57 23.24 -23.23
C TYR A 85 3.29 21.90 -23.06
N SER A 86 3.49 21.27 -24.20
CA SER A 86 4.26 20.05 -24.41
C SER A 86 5.74 20.33 -24.20
N GLU A 87 6.43 19.48 -23.45
CA GLU A 87 7.81 19.12 -23.76
C GLU A 87 8.16 17.78 -23.09
N SER A 88 8.54 16.82 -23.92
CA SER A 88 8.88 15.44 -23.58
C SER A 88 10.33 15.34 -23.06
N PRO A 89 10.63 14.43 -22.12
CA PRO A 89 11.99 13.93 -21.96
C PRO A 89 12.15 12.55 -22.60
N LYS A 90 13.24 12.44 -23.37
CA LYS A 90 13.73 11.23 -24.03
C LYS A 90 14.07 10.14 -23.02
N VAL A 91 13.76 8.91 -23.42
CA VAL A 91 14.09 7.65 -22.74
C VAL A 91 15.59 7.34 -22.86
N ALA A 92 16.05 6.66 -21.82
CA ALA A 92 17.38 6.19 -21.47
C ALA A 92 18.20 5.45 -22.54
N ASN A 93 19.52 5.41 -22.30
CA ASN A 93 20.39 4.26 -22.54
C ASN A 93 21.69 4.45 -21.77
N ILE A 94 21.94 3.69 -20.70
CA ILE A 94 23.25 3.09 -20.40
C ILE A 94 22.99 1.76 -19.69
N LEU A 95 23.27 0.68 -20.42
CA LEU A 95 23.43 -0.69 -19.95
C LEU A 95 24.94 -0.94 -19.74
N GLU A 96 25.26 -1.79 -18.77
CA GLU A 96 26.49 -2.62 -18.64
C GLU A 96 27.88 -1.96 -18.50
N SER A 97 28.55 -2.30 -17.39
CA SER A 97 29.81 -3.06 -17.48
C SER A 97 30.18 -3.66 -16.12
N THR A 98 30.18 -4.98 -16.07
CA THR A 98 31.01 -5.84 -15.21
C THR A 98 32.49 -5.45 -15.30
N ASP A 99 33.21 -5.54 -14.17
CA ASP A 99 34.58 -6.08 -14.03
C ASP A 99 34.98 -5.96 -12.53
N ARG A 100 34.94 -7.04 -11.74
CA ARG A 100 36.07 -7.96 -11.51
C ARG A 100 37.44 -7.29 -11.54
N ASN A 101 37.98 -6.98 -10.37
CA ASN A 101 39.39 -7.31 -10.10
C ASN A 101 39.65 -7.49 -8.60
N LEU A 102 39.82 -8.78 -8.26
CA LEU A 102 40.59 -9.27 -7.13
C LEU A 102 42.01 -8.70 -7.21
N HIS A 103 42.52 -8.13 -6.13
CA HIS A 103 43.92 -8.37 -5.76
C HIS A 103 44.12 -8.32 -4.25
N LEU A 104 44.36 -9.53 -3.74
CA LEU A 104 44.97 -9.87 -2.47
C LEU A 104 46.20 -8.98 -2.18
N ARG A 105 46.20 -8.32 -1.03
CA ARG A 105 47.44 -8.08 -0.27
C ARG A 105 47.23 -8.30 1.22
N SER A 106 47.25 -9.59 1.55
CA SER A 106 47.88 -10.05 2.79
C SER A 106 49.35 -9.59 2.78
N ARG A 107 49.74 -8.79 3.76
CA ARG A 107 51.12 -8.76 4.25
C ARG A 107 51.08 -8.93 5.76
N ILE A 108 51.19 -10.19 6.14
CA ILE A 108 51.93 -10.63 7.31
C ILE A 108 53.31 -9.95 7.23
N CYS A 109 53.58 -9.06 8.17
CA CYS A 109 54.95 -8.78 8.60
C CYS A 109 54.97 -9.03 10.10
N SER A 110 55.47 -10.21 10.46
CA SER A 110 55.96 -10.53 11.78
C SER A 110 56.84 -9.39 12.29
N VAL A 111 56.43 -8.78 13.39
CA VAL A 111 57.36 -7.97 14.20
C VAL A 111 58.25 -8.98 14.89
N ASN A 112 59.51 -9.02 14.46
CA ASN A 112 60.57 -9.71 15.17
C ASN A 112 60.59 -9.19 16.61
N ASN A 113 60.25 -10.07 17.55
CA ASN A 113 60.69 -9.95 18.94
C ASN A 113 62.20 -10.16 18.97
N GLU A 114 62.97 -9.13 18.62
CA GLU A 114 64.35 -9.03 19.06
C GLU A 114 64.34 -8.60 20.52
N MET A 115 64.36 -9.64 21.34
CA MET A 115 64.82 -9.71 22.71
C MET A 115 66.18 -8.99 22.80
N THR A 116 66.17 -7.68 23.02
CA THR A 116 67.36 -6.96 23.48
C THR A 116 67.63 -7.41 24.90
N ARG A 117 68.49 -8.44 24.96
CA ARG A 117 69.23 -8.86 26.15
C ARG A 117 69.65 -7.63 26.95
N THR A 118 69.31 -7.69 28.22
CA THR A 118 69.88 -6.94 29.33
C THR A 118 71.41 -6.88 29.24
N ASN A 119 71.94 -5.84 28.60
CA ASN A 119 73.28 -5.35 28.90
C ASN A 119 73.15 -4.38 30.06
N GLY A 120 73.01 -4.95 31.26
CA GLY A 120 73.43 -4.29 32.49
C GLY A 120 74.95 -4.11 32.44
N GLN A 121 75.42 -3.15 31.65
CA GLN A 121 76.72 -2.56 31.89
C GLN A 121 76.59 -1.76 33.17
N SER A 122 76.95 -2.40 34.27
CA SER A 122 77.34 -1.75 35.50
C SER A 122 78.43 -0.74 35.14
N TYR A 123 78.07 0.53 34.98
CA TYR A 123 79.02 1.61 35.17
C TYR A 123 79.39 1.57 36.65
N SER A 124 80.45 0.83 36.95
CA SER A 124 81.21 0.99 38.17
C SER A 124 81.75 2.41 38.14
N THR A 125 80.97 3.37 38.66
CA THR A 125 81.51 4.66 39.05
C THR A 125 82.49 4.38 40.16
N ASN A 126 83.76 4.29 39.77
CA ASN A 126 84.90 4.32 40.64
C ASN A 126 84.80 5.60 41.50
N THR A 127 84.30 5.47 42.73
CA THR A 127 84.30 6.56 43.70
C THR A 127 85.72 6.70 44.24
N ASN A 128 86.57 7.32 43.43
CA ASN A 128 87.64 8.12 44.01
C ASN A 128 86.95 9.33 44.64
N ASP A 129 86.84 9.30 45.97
CA ASP A 129 86.52 10.45 46.80
C ASP A 129 87.60 11.53 46.61
N ALA A 130 87.49 12.26 45.51
CA ALA A 130 88.13 13.55 45.35
C ALA A 130 87.12 14.60 45.82
N ASN A 131 87.35 15.05 47.05
CA ASN A 131 86.70 16.19 47.68
C ASN A 131 86.98 17.47 46.86
N TYR A 132 86.24 17.64 45.76
CA TYR A 132 86.14 18.89 45.03
C TYR A 132 84.94 19.64 45.56
N ASN A 133 85.20 20.84 46.07
CA ASN A 133 84.19 21.82 46.43
C ASN A 133 83.38 22.17 45.17
N LYS A 134 82.28 21.44 44.93
CA LYS A 134 81.41 21.62 43.76
C LYS A 134 80.74 23.00 43.87
N SER A 135 80.95 23.86 42.88
CA SER A 135 80.29 25.17 42.77
C SER A 135 78.76 24.99 42.85
N PRO A 136 78.01 25.88 43.53
CA PRO A 136 76.54 25.87 43.56
C PRO A 136 75.88 25.70 42.18
N GLU A 137 76.51 26.24 41.13
CA GLU A 137 76.05 26.15 39.73
C GLU A 137 76.01 24.70 39.22
N PHE A 138 76.91 23.83 39.67
CA PHE A 138 76.92 22.41 39.28
C PHE A 138 75.69 21.66 39.81
N TYR A 139 75.26 21.97 41.03
CA TYR A 139 74.05 21.37 41.61
C TYR A 139 72.78 21.90 40.93
N GLU A 140 72.77 23.18 40.55
CA GLU A 140 71.64 23.76 39.83
C GLU A 140 71.47 23.15 38.43
N ILE A 141 72.56 22.97 37.69
CA ILE A 141 72.54 22.33 36.37
C ILE A 141 72.07 20.88 36.48
N ASN A 142 72.59 20.10 37.44
CA ASN A 142 72.15 18.71 37.62
C ASN A 142 70.68 18.63 38.03
N SER A 143 70.20 19.54 38.87
CA SER A 143 68.78 19.61 39.25
C SER A 143 67.88 19.92 38.04
N LYS A 144 68.29 20.86 37.16
CA LYS A 144 67.56 21.15 35.92
C LYS A 144 67.57 19.98 34.95
N LEU A 145 68.70 19.28 34.81
CA LEU A 145 68.83 18.11 33.96
C LEU A 145 67.97 16.94 34.47
N GLU A 146 67.98 16.70 35.78
CA GLU A 146 67.15 15.68 36.43
C GLU A 146 65.66 15.99 36.24
N ASN A 147 65.26 17.25 36.44
CA ASN A 147 63.87 17.68 36.19
C ASN A 147 63.46 17.53 34.72
N TYR A 148 64.35 17.85 33.77
CA TYR A 148 64.08 17.67 32.35
C TYR A 148 63.95 16.18 32.00
N SER A 149 64.85 15.34 32.52
CA SER A 149 64.79 13.89 32.33
C SER A 149 63.49 13.31 32.86
N GLN A 150 63.11 13.64 34.10
CA GLN A 150 61.84 13.21 34.69
C GLN A 150 60.62 13.72 33.90
N ASN A 151 60.65 14.94 33.36
CA ASN A 151 59.57 15.48 32.53
C ASN A 151 59.42 14.69 31.22
N VAL A 152 60.55 14.41 30.55
CA VAL A 152 60.57 13.61 29.32
C VAL A 152 60.05 12.19 29.60
N THR A 153 60.52 11.54 30.67
CA THR A 153 60.05 10.21 31.06
C THR A 153 58.54 10.19 31.29
N ARG A 154 57.99 11.14 32.07
CA ARG A 154 56.53 11.23 32.30
C ARG A 154 55.74 11.44 31.01
N LYS A 155 56.26 12.23 30.06
CA LYS A 155 55.61 12.42 28.75
C LYS A 155 55.66 11.16 27.90
N LEU A 156 56.75 10.41 27.94
CA LEU A 156 56.87 9.12 27.25
C LEU A 156 55.89 8.09 27.83
N ASP A 157 55.78 8.02 29.16
CA ASP A 157 54.83 7.13 29.84
C ASP A 157 53.37 7.49 29.47
N ALA A 158 53.02 8.77 29.51
CA ALA A 158 51.69 9.25 29.14
C ALA A 158 51.36 8.94 27.66
N LEU A 159 52.32 9.12 26.74
CA LEU A 159 52.14 8.76 25.34
C LEU A 159 52.01 7.24 25.14
N ALA A 160 52.73 6.44 25.91
CA ALA A 160 52.62 4.98 25.85
C ALA A 160 51.23 4.50 26.31
N GLU A 161 50.68 5.10 27.37
CA GLU A 161 49.31 4.84 27.83
C GLU A 161 48.26 5.28 26.78
N GLU A 162 48.44 6.45 26.17
CA GLU A 162 47.55 6.94 25.11
C GLU A 162 47.57 6.01 23.89
N ILE A 163 48.75 5.55 23.45
CA ILE A 163 48.90 4.57 22.37
C ILE A 163 48.19 3.26 22.72
N SER A 164 48.35 2.77 23.95
CA SER A 164 47.68 1.54 24.41
C SER A 164 46.16 1.69 24.34
N THR A 165 45.63 2.81 24.82
CA THR A 165 44.20 3.12 24.81
C THR A 165 43.66 3.23 23.38
N ILE A 166 44.39 3.89 22.49
CA ILE A 166 44.02 4.01 21.06
C ILE A 166 43.99 2.63 20.41
N LYS A 167 44.96 1.77 20.71
CA LYS A 167 45.02 0.42 20.16
C LYS A 167 43.81 -0.43 20.58
N GLU A 168 43.46 -0.40 21.86
CA GLU A 168 42.29 -1.09 22.38
C GLU A 168 40.99 -0.56 21.74
N ASN A 169 40.82 0.76 21.68
CA ASN A 169 39.66 1.39 21.04
C ASN A 169 39.53 0.99 19.56
N LYS A 170 40.66 0.90 18.84
CA LYS A 170 40.68 0.45 17.44
C LYS A 170 40.25 -1.00 17.30
N GLU A 171 40.71 -1.89 18.18
CA GLU A 171 40.33 -3.31 18.17
C GLU A 171 38.85 -3.49 18.50
N ASN A 172 38.32 -2.77 19.50
CA ASN A 172 36.90 -2.75 19.83
C ASN A 172 36.03 -2.22 18.68
N ALA A 173 36.47 -1.15 18.02
CA ALA A 173 35.77 -0.63 16.84
C ALA A 173 35.77 -1.64 15.68
N ALA A 174 36.89 -2.32 15.42
CA ALA A 174 36.96 -3.35 14.40
C ALA A 174 36.00 -4.52 14.68
N TYR A 175 35.90 -4.94 15.94
CA TYR A 175 34.92 -5.95 16.36
C TYR A 175 33.47 -5.46 16.17
N GLY A 176 33.19 -4.20 16.54
CA GLY A 176 31.88 -3.59 16.31
C GLY A 176 31.48 -3.54 14.85
N ILE A 177 32.43 -3.26 13.94
CA ILE A 177 32.18 -3.29 12.49
C ILE A 177 31.77 -4.69 12.02
N LEU A 178 32.46 -5.74 12.45
CA LEU A 178 32.13 -7.12 12.07
C LEU A 178 30.72 -7.53 12.48
N ILE A 179 30.29 -7.18 13.69
CA ILE A 179 28.92 -7.45 14.17
C ILE A 179 27.89 -6.70 13.32
N LEU A 180 28.18 -5.44 12.97
CA LEU A 180 27.28 -4.65 12.13
C LEU A 180 27.20 -5.21 10.71
N GLU A 181 28.30 -5.72 10.15
CA GLU A 181 28.29 -6.40 8.85
C GLU A 181 27.41 -7.65 8.87
N GLU A 182 27.51 -8.48 9.91
CA GLU A 182 26.65 -9.65 10.10
C GLU A 182 25.17 -9.25 10.23
N THR A 183 24.88 -8.25 11.06
CA THR A 183 23.51 -7.72 11.24
C THR A 183 22.94 -7.20 9.92
N VAL A 184 23.74 -6.50 9.11
CA VAL A 184 23.34 -6.00 7.80
C VAL A 184 23.02 -7.15 6.84
N ASP A 185 23.79 -8.22 6.86
CA ASP A 185 23.55 -9.38 6.01
C ASP A 185 22.30 -10.15 6.42
N ASP A 186 22.02 -10.28 7.72
CA ASP A 186 20.77 -10.87 8.19
C ASP A 186 19.55 -10.02 7.83
N LEU A 187 19.62 -8.70 7.98
CA LEU A 187 18.56 -7.79 7.53
C LEU A 187 18.33 -7.85 6.01
N LYS A 188 19.38 -8.08 5.21
CA LYS A 188 19.22 -8.31 3.76
C LYS A 188 18.45 -9.60 3.50
N LYS A 189 18.76 -10.70 4.22
CA LYS A 189 18.04 -11.97 4.08
C LYS A 189 16.57 -11.81 4.44
N GLU A 190 16.28 -11.20 5.59
CA GLU A 190 14.90 -10.94 6.04
C GLU A 190 14.13 -10.09 5.01
N LYS A 191 14.77 -9.05 4.45
CA LYS A 191 14.17 -8.26 3.37
C LYS A 191 13.85 -9.09 2.13
N TYR A 192 14.70 -10.03 1.73
CA TYR A 192 14.43 -10.90 0.59
C TYR A 192 13.25 -11.84 0.86
N GLU A 193 13.16 -12.40 2.06
CA GLU A 193 12.06 -13.27 2.49
C GLU A 193 10.73 -12.51 2.52
N LEU A 194 10.70 -11.32 3.12
CA LEU A 194 9.51 -10.47 3.15
C LEU A 194 9.04 -10.04 1.76
N ASN A 195 9.97 -9.76 0.84
CA ASN A 195 9.60 -9.44 -0.54
C ASN A 195 8.96 -10.64 -1.23
N ARG A 196 9.50 -11.85 -1.03
CA ARG A 196 8.93 -13.08 -1.57
C ARG A 196 7.53 -13.35 -1.02
N GLU A 197 7.35 -13.24 0.30
CA GLU A 197 6.03 -13.40 0.93
C GLU A 197 5.01 -12.38 0.40
N ASN A 198 5.43 -11.12 0.23
CA ASN A 198 4.58 -10.08 -0.33
C ASN A 198 4.16 -10.39 -1.77
N ASP A 199 5.06 -10.89 -2.61
CA ASP A 199 4.73 -11.27 -3.99
C ASP A 199 3.79 -12.48 -4.05
N ASP A 200 3.98 -13.48 -3.19
CA ASP A 200 3.06 -14.62 -3.04
C ASP A 200 1.65 -14.14 -2.60
N LEU A 201 1.59 -13.17 -1.68
CA LEU A 201 0.33 -12.57 -1.24
C LEU A 201 -0.36 -11.78 -2.35
N LYS A 202 0.38 -11.02 -3.16
CA LYS A 202 -0.19 -10.32 -4.32
C LYS A 202 -0.81 -11.30 -5.32
N GLU A 203 -0.13 -12.41 -5.60
CA GLU A 203 -0.64 -13.41 -6.52
C GLU A 203 -1.89 -14.12 -5.96
N LYS A 204 -1.89 -14.49 -4.67
CA LYS A 204 -3.09 -15.00 -3.99
C LYS A 204 -4.25 -14.01 -4.08
N ASN A 205 -3.99 -12.73 -3.86
CA ASN A 205 -5.02 -11.70 -3.90
C ASN A 205 -5.60 -11.55 -5.32
N LYS A 206 -4.75 -11.54 -6.35
CA LYS A 206 -5.17 -11.54 -7.76
C LYS A 206 -6.08 -12.72 -8.10
N ASN A 207 -5.71 -13.93 -7.66
CA ASN A 207 -6.52 -15.13 -7.87
C ASN A 207 -7.88 -15.03 -7.17
N LEU A 208 -7.92 -14.54 -5.93
CA LEU A 208 -9.16 -14.31 -5.20
C LEU A 208 -10.07 -13.29 -5.89
N PHE A 209 -9.52 -12.20 -6.43
CA PHE A 209 -10.30 -11.23 -7.20
C PHE A 209 -10.91 -11.85 -8.45
N GLN A 210 -10.17 -12.72 -9.15
CA GLN A 210 -10.67 -13.43 -10.31
C GLN A 210 -11.81 -14.40 -9.93
N SER A 211 -11.60 -15.24 -8.91
CA SER A 211 -12.64 -16.15 -8.40
C SER A 211 -13.89 -15.40 -7.91
N LEU A 212 -13.73 -14.25 -7.26
CA LEU A 212 -14.86 -13.41 -6.84
C LEU A 212 -15.65 -12.88 -8.03
N SER A 213 -14.96 -12.50 -9.12
CA SER A 213 -15.61 -12.05 -10.36
C SER A 213 -16.44 -13.16 -10.99
N GLU A 214 -15.88 -14.38 -11.05
CA GLU A 214 -16.56 -15.56 -11.59
C GLU A 214 -17.82 -15.93 -10.77
N VAL A 215 -17.72 -15.88 -9.43
CA VAL A 215 -18.87 -16.11 -8.54
C VAL A 215 -19.94 -15.05 -8.74
N LYS A 216 -19.56 -13.76 -8.85
CA LYS A 216 -20.52 -12.68 -9.14
C LYS A 216 -21.24 -12.89 -10.46
N ALA A 217 -20.54 -13.33 -11.51
CA ALA A 217 -21.14 -13.63 -12.79
C ALA A 217 -22.17 -14.77 -12.67
N LYS A 218 -21.82 -15.86 -11.98
CA LYS A 218 -22.75 -16.97 -11.69
C LYS A 218 -23.97 -16.54 -10.88
N VAL A 219 -23.82 -15.66 -9.90
CA VAL A 219 -24.95 -15.15 -9.12
C VAL A 219 -25.93 -14.37 -10.01
N ILE A 220 -25.41 -13.52 -10.90
CA ILE A 220 -26.25 -12.78 -11.85
C ILE A 220 -26.99 -13.74 -12.80
N GLU A 221 -26.31 -14.78 -13.27
CA GLU A 221 -26.90 -15.81 -14.13
C GLU A 221 -28.04 -16.56 -13.43
N LEU A 222 -27.78 -17.07 -12.22
CA LEU A 222 -28.79 -17.75 -11.40
C LEU A 222 -29.98 -16.84 -11.05
N GLN A 223 -29.73 -15.55 -10.81
CA GLN A 223 -30.79 -14.60 -10.56
C GLN A 223 -31.68 -14.40 -11.79
N ARG A 224 -31.11 -14.36 -12.99
CA ARG A 224 -31.88 -14.33 -14.26
C ARG A 224 -32.66 -15.61 -14.47
N GLU A 225 -32.05 -16.77 -14.22
CA GLU A 225 -32.73 -18.06 -14.32
C GLU A 225 -33.91 -18.15 -13.36
N SER A 226 -33.72 -17.74 -12.11
CA SER A 226 -34.78 -17.70 -11.10
C SER A 226 -35.96 -16.84 -11.52
N VAL A 227 -35.72 -15.66 -12.11
CA VAL A 227 -36.79 -14.80 -12.63
C VAL A 227 -37.51 -15.47 -13.78
N SER A 228 -36.78 -16.06 -14.74
CA SER A 228 -37.36 -16.76 -15.88
C SER A 228 -38.23 -17.94 -15.44
N LEU A 229 -37.80 -18.72 -14.45
CA LEU A 229 -38.58 -19.84 -13.91
C LEU A 229 -39.85 -19.35 -13.21
N ALA A 230 -39.77 -18.25 -12.46
CA ALA A 230 -40.95 -17.66 -11.82
C ALA A 230 -41.98 -17.18 -12.85
N GLU A 231 -41.53 -16.57 -13.95
CA GLU A 231 -42.39 -16.16 -15.07
C GLU A 231 -43.03 -17.37 -15.77
N LYS A 232 -42.26 -18.42 -16.06
CA LYS A 232 -42.78 -19.66 -16.65
C LYS A 232 -43.88 -20.28 -15.78
N LYS A 233 -43.63 -20.41 -14.48
CA LYS A 233 -44.62 -20.93 -13.54
C LYS A 233 -45.90 -20.10 -13.52
N LYS A 234 -45.78 -18.77 -13.55
CA LYS A 234 -46.94 -17.87 -13.61
C LYS A 234 -47.75 -18.07 -14.90
N ILE A 235 -47.09 -18.31 -16.03
CA ILE A 235 -47.77 -18.61 -17.31
C ILE A 235 -48.51 -19.95 -17.20
N GLU A 236 -47.85 -21.00 -16.69
CA GLU A 236 -48.47 -22.32 -16.50
C GLU A 236 -49.71 -22.25 -15.59
N ASP A 237 -49.65 -21.49 -14.49
CA ASP A 237 -50.78 -21.27 -13.59
C ASP A 237 -51.96 -20.58 -14.31
N LEU A 238 -51.68 -19.54 -15.11
CA LEU A 238 -52.69 -18.84 -15.91
C LEU A 238 -53.29 -19.71 -17.02
N GLU A 239 -52.49 -20.54 -17.69
CA GLU A 239 -52.96 -21.49 -18.71
C GLU A 239 -53.89 -22.55 -18.10
N SER A 240 -53.52 -23.06 -16.91
CA SER A 240 -54.34 -23.99 -16.14
C SER A 240 -55.69 -23.38 -15.76
N GLU A 241 -55.70 -22.12 -15.30
CA GLU A 241 -56.91 -21.39 -14.96
C GLU A 241 -57.77 -21.11 -16.20
N ASN A 242 -57.18 -20.66 -17.29
CA ASN A 242 -57.87 -20.41 -18.56
C ASN A 242 -58.52 -21.69 -19.13
N LYS A 243 -57.85 -22.84 -18.98
CA LYS A 243 -58.42 -24.15 -19.37
C LYS A 243 -59.66 -24.49 -18.53
N LYS A 244 -59.65 -24.23 -17.22
CA LYS A 244 -60.81 -24.41 -16.34
C LYS A 244 -61.96 -23.49 -16.73
N PHE A 245 -61.68 -22.20 -16.98
CA PHE A 245 -62.68 -21.25 -17.44
C PHE A 245 -63.28 -21.64 -18.79
N SER A 246 -62.45 -22.07 -19.75
CA SER A 246 -62.91 -22.53 -21.06
C SER A 246 -63.84 -23.75 -20.95
N ALA A 247 -63.51 -24.71 -20.08
CA ALA A 247 -64.37 -25.86 -19.80
C ALA A 247 -65.71 -25.44 -19.14
N LEU A 248 -65.68 -24.46 -18.24
CA LEU A 248 -66.90 -23.92 -17.62
C LEU A 248 -67.78 -23.19 -18.64
N VAL A 249 -67.19 -22.35 -19.51
CA VAL A 249 -67.91 -21.62 -20.56
C VAL A 249 -68.58 -22.58 -21.53
N THR A 250 -67.88 -23.61 -21.98
CA THR A 250 -68.46 -24.63 -22.88
C THR A 250 -69.60 -25.39 -22.20
N THR A 251 -69.48 -25.71 -20.91
CA THR A 251 -70.54 -26.35 -20.13
C THR A 251 -71.76 -25.45 -19.98
N LYS A 252 -71.58 -24.17 -19.60
CA LYS A 252 -72.68 -23.20 -19.53
C LYS A 252 -73.35 -23.00 -20.88
N LYS A 253 -72.58 -22.92 -21.98
CA LYS A 253 -73.14 -22.80 -23.34
C LYS A 253 -74.02 -23.99 -23.72
N LYS A 254 -73.64 -25.21 -23.32
CA LYS A 254 -74.49 -26.40 -23.49
C LYS A 254 -75.78 -26.30 -22.67
N GLN A 255 -75.69 -25.85 -21.41
CA GLN A 255 -76.86 -25.66 -20.56
C GLN A 255 -77.83 -24.62 -21.12
N THR A 256 -77.35 -23.46 -21.59
CA THR A 256 -78.22 -22.45 -22.22
C THR A 256 -78.85 -22.97 -23.50
N ASN A 257 -78.10 -23.71 -24.34
CA ASN A 257 -78.68 -24.34 -25.52
C ASN A 257 -79.79 -25.34 -25.17
N LEU A 258 -79.59 -26.19 -24.15
CA LEU A 258 -80.62 -27.13 -23.68
C LEU A 258 -81.84 -26.39 -23.12
N HIS A 259 -81.63 -25.31 -22.36
CA HIS A 259 -82.72 -24.50 -21.84
C HIS A 259 -83.51 -23.84 -22.97
N GLN A 260 -82.83 -23.33 -24.01
CA GLN A 260 -83.48 -22.77 -25.19
C GLN A 260 -84.32 -23.82 -25.94
N ILE A 261 -83.80 -25.04 -26.11
CA ILE A 261 -84.55 -26.15 -26.71
C ILE A 261 -85.80 -26.45 -25.88
N TRP A 262 -85.68 -26.52 -24.56
CA TRP A 262 -86.80 -26.78 -23.66
C TRP A 262 -87.88 -25.67 -23.74
N ILE A 263 -87.48 -24.40 -23.76
CA ILE A 263 -88.41 -23.27 -23.94
C ILE A 263 -89.17 -23.41 -25.26
N ASN A 264 -88.46 -23.66 -26.36
CA ASN A 264 -89.07 -23.79 -27.69
C ASN A 264 -90.08 -24.96 -27.71
N GLN A 265 -89.71 -26.12 -27.18
CA GLN A 265 -90.62 -27.27 -27.06
C GLN A 265 -91.86 -26.96 -26.21
N ARG A 266 -91.70 -26.19 -25.12
CA ARG A 266 -92.83 -25.80 -24.27
C ARG A 266 -93.77 -24.84 -24.99
N LEU A 267 -93.22 -23.88 -25.74
CA LEU A 267 -94.00 -22.94 -26.56
C LEU A 267 -94.77 -23.68 -27.66
N ASP A 268 -94.14 -24.63 -28.35
CA ASP A 268 -94.80 -25.45 -29.37
C ASP A 268 -95.98 -26.24 -28.78
N ASN A 269 -95.78 -26.88 -27.63
CA ASN A 269 -96.85 -27.58 -26.92
C ASN A 269 -98.03 -26.67 -26.54
N ILE A 270 -97.74 -25.47 -26.01
CA ILE A 270 -98.76 -24.47 -25.67
C ILE A 270 -99.53 -24.05 -26.94
N LYS A 271 -98.82 -23.81 -28.04
CA LYS A 271 -99.42 -23.45 -29.32
C LYS A 271 -100.36 -24.54 -29.83
N THR A 272 -99.93 -25.81 -29.82
CA THR A 272 -100.76 -26.95 -30.21
C THR A 272 -102.00 -27.09 -29.33
N GLN A 273 -101.88 -26.88 -28.01
CA GLN A 273 -103.02 -26.88 -27.09
C GLN A 273 -104.05 -25.79 -27.45
N TYR A 274 -103.59 -24.56 -27.69
CA TYR A 274 -104.45 -23.45 -28.10
C TYR A 274 -105.14 -23.73 -29.45
N GLU A 275 -104.41 -24.24 -30.44
CA GLU A 275 -104.98 -24.62 -31.75
C GLU A 275 -106.06 -25.69 -31.60
N THR A 276 -105.82 -26.70 -30.77
CA THR A 276 -106.80 -27.76 -30.46
C THR A 276 -108.07 -27.20 -29.81
N GLN A 277 -107.91 -26.30 -28.83
CA GLN A 277 -109.05 -25.63 -28.19
C GLN A 277 -109.85 -24.77 -29.17
N LEU A 278 -109.17 -24.02 -30.05
CA LEU A 278 -109.82 -23.25 -31.11
C LEU A 278 -110.60 -24.15 -32.08
N GLN A 279 -110.02 -25.30 -32.45
CA GLN A 279 -110.68 -26.27 -33.31
C GLN A 279 -111.94 -26.85 -32.64
N TYR A 280 -111.87 -27.17 -31.35
CA TYR A 280 -113.03 -27.61 -30.56
C TYR A 280 -114.14 -26.54 -30.50
N LEU A 281 -113.78 -25.27 -30.29
CA LEU A 281 -114.74 -24.15 -30.29
C LEU A 281 -115.38 -23.95 -31.67
N ARG A 282 -114.62 -24.08 -32.77
CA ARG A 282 -115.16 -24.03 -34.13
C ARG A 282 -116.17 -25.16 -34.37
N MET A 283 -115.91 -26.36 -33.86
CA MET A 283 -116.81 -27.51 -33.99
C MET A 283 -118.10 -27.38 -33.16
N LYS A 284 -118.11 -26.63 -32.05
CA LYS A 284 -119.31 -26.41 -31.20
C LYS A 284 -120.25 -25.29 -31.67
N LYS A 285 -119.80 -24.41 -32.57
CA LYS A 285 -120.61 -23.30 -33.10
C LYS A 285 -121.85 -23.66 -33.95
N PRO A 286 -122.09 -24.89 -34.47
CA PRO A 286 -123.32 -25.19 -35.21
C PRO A 286 -124.58 -25.41 -34.36
N LEU A 287 -124.53 -25.37 -33.02
CA LEU A 287 -125.66 -25.77 -32.15
C LEU A 287 -126.45 -24.58 -31.53
N LEU A 288 -126.29 -23.36 -32.06
CA LEU A 288 -126.97 -22.16 -31.56
C LEU A 288 -127.67 -21.31 -32.66
N MET A 289 -128.01 -21.93 -33.80
CA MET A 289 -129.08 -21.43 -34.67
C MET A 289 -130.33 -22.29 -34.44
#